data_AF-A0A9E2FNM4-F1
#
_entry.id   AF-A0A9E2FNM4-F1
#
_cell.length_a   1.000
_cell.length_b   1.000
_cell.length_c   1.000
_cell.angle_alpha   90.00
_cell.angle_beta   90.00
_cell.angle_gamma   90.00
#
_symmetry.space_group_name_H-M   'P 1'
#
loop_
_entity.id
_entity.type
_entity.pdbx_description
1 polymer ?
#
loop_
_entity_poly.entity_id
_entity_poly.type
_entity_poly.pdbx_seq_one_letter_code
_entity_poly.pdbx_strand_id
1 'polypeptide(L)' 'MMIVIDLSDLFSETKTAKLSELNLYLQKAKELAGDGNEVVLTGAAPVWLYLKVAHALHGKAKKLILTAHRFR' A
#
# COMPACT_ATOMS: atom_id res chain seq x y z
N MET A 1 -0.14 10.28 13.18
CA MET A 1 -1.43 10.51 12.48
C MET A 1 -1.89 9.18 11.87
N MET A 2 -3.18 8.98 11.65
CA MET A 2 -3.68 7.85 10.88
C MET A 2 -3.69 8.20 9.38
N ILE A 3 -3.02 7.40 8.55
CA ILE A 3 -2.94 7.54 7.10
C ILE A 3 -3.63 6.33 6.46
N VAL A 4 -4.52 6.58 5.51
CA VAL A 4 -5.16 5.53 4.72
C VAL A 4 -4.58 5.56 3.31
N ILE A 5 -4.05 4.42 2.86
CA ILE A 5 -3.50 4.24 1.52
C ILE A 5 -4.38 3.22 0.80
N ASP A 6 -5.12 3.66 -0.21
CA ASP A 6 -5.77 2.77 -1.16
C ASP A 6 -4.74 2.27 -2.17
N LEU A 7 -4.46 0.97 -2.19
CA LEU A 7 -3.45 0.39 -3.05
C LEU A 7 -3.83 0.41 -4.53
N SER A 8 -5.11 0.55 -4.86
CA SER A 8 -5.56 0.63 -6.26
C SER A 8 -5.08 1.93 -6.93
N ASP A 9 -4.93 3.00 -6.15
CA ASP A 9 -4.40 4.28 -6.64
C ASP A 9 -2.95 4.21 -7.11
N LEU A 10 -2.17 3.25 -6.60
CA LEU A 10 -0.75 3.10 -6.97
C LEU A 10 -0.57 2.68 -8.45
N PHE A 11 -1.59 2.05 -9.04
CA PHE A 11 -1.59 1.55 -10.43
C PHE A 11 -2.82 2.01 -11.22
N SER A 12 -3.44 3.12 -10.81
CA SER A 12 -4.65 3.67 -11.43
C SER A 12 -4.54 3.95 -12.93
N GLU A 13 -3.33 4.23 -13.41
CA GLU A 13 -3.02 4.47 -14.84
C GLU A 13 -3.13 3.19 -15.68
N THR A 14 -2.61 2.07 -15.18
CA THR A 14 -2.57 0.80 -15.91
C THR A 14 -3.78 -0.07 -15.65
N LYS A 15 -4.58 0.24 -14.61
CA LYS A 15 -5.72 -0.54 -14.08
C LYS A 15 -5.37 -1.96 -13.62
N THR A 16 -4.11 -2.38 -13.78
CA THR A 16 -3.59 -3.69 -13.40
C THR A 16 -2.21 -3.50 -12.79
N ALA A 17 -2.04 -3.90 -11.52
CA ALA A 17 -0.73 -3.86 -10.87
C ALA A 17 0.28 -4.74 -11.60
N LYS A 18 1.44 -4.16 -11.97
CA LYS A 18 2.51 -4.88 -12.68
C LYS A 18 3.71 -5.11 -11.76
N LEU A 19 4.25 -6.33 -11.76
CA LEU A 19 5.48 -6.64 -11.01
C LEU A 19 6.67 -5.79 -11.46
N SER A 20 6.76 -5.46 -12.75
CA SER A 20 7.81 -4.60 -13.31
C SER A 20 7.78 -3.18 -12.73
N GLU A 21 6.65 -2.73 -12.20
CA GLU A 21 6.47 -1.40 -11.58
C GLU A 21 6.52 -1.46 -10.05
N LEU A 22 6.84 -2.62 -9.46
CA LEU A 22 6.82 -2.83 -8.00
C LEU A 22 7.61 -1.75 -7.26
N ASN A 23 8.82 -1.41 -7.71
CA ASN A 23 9.64 -0.40 -7.06
C ASN A 23 8.96 0.98 -7.01
N LEU A 24 8.24 1.36 -8.07
CA LEU A 24 7.48 2.61 -8.13
C LEU A 24 6.35 2.61 -7.09
N TYR A 25 5.61 1.51 -6.99
CA TYR A 25 4.52 1.39 -6.00
C TYR A 25 5.05 1.44 -4.58
N LEU A 26 6.18 0.79 -4.30
CA LEU A 26 6.82 0.81 -2.98
C LEU A 26 7.32 2.21 -2.60
N GLN A 27 7.87 2.95 -3.57
CA GLN A 27 8.32 4.32 -3.34
C GLN A 27 7.14 5.22 -2.99
N LYS A 28 6.09 5.24 -3.83
CA LYS A 28 4.86 6.00 -3.59
C LYS A 28 4.25 5.68 -2.23
N ALA A 29 4.15 4.40 -1.87
CA ALA A 29 3.58 3.99 -0.59
C ALA A 29 4.43 4.49 0.61
N LYS A 30 5.77 4.48 0.51
CA LYS A 30 6.65 5.03 1.54
C LYS A 30 6.51 6.54 1.67
N GLU A 31 6.33 7.25 0.58
CA GLU A 31 6.11 8.71 0.58
C GLU A 31 4.77 9.05 1.25
N LEU A 32 3.70 8.36 0.85
CA LEU A 32 2.36 8.54 1.42
C LEU A 32 2.32 8.19 2.92
N ALA A 33 2.99 7.13 3.34
CA ALA A 33 3.02 6.70 4.73
C ALA A 33 3.66 7.74 5.67
N GLY A 34 4.66 8.48 5.19
CA GLY A 34 5.53 9.29 6.06
C GLY A 34 6.27 8.42 7.08
N ASP A 35 6.75 9.02 8.17
CA ASP A 35 7.48 8.34 9.24
C ASP A 35 6.71 8.38 10.56
N GLY A 36 6.63 7.26 11.28
CA GLY A 36 5.98 7.18 12.60
C GLY A 36 4.44 7.25 12.59
N ASN A 37 3.81 7.23 11.41
CA ASN A 37 2.34 7.22 11.30
C ASN A 37 1.74 5.83 11.49
N GLU A 38 0.46 5.79 11.86
CA GLU A 38 -0.35 4.58 11.77
C GLU A 38 -0.91 4.50 10.36
N VAL A 39 -0.66 3.40 9.66
CA VAL A 39 -1.00 3.25 8.24
C VAL A 39 -2.02 2.14 8.06
N VAL A 40 -3.10 2.43 7.34
CA VAL A 40 -4.09 1.45 6.87
C VAL A 40 -3.90 1.25 5.38
N LEU A 41 -3.63 0.01 4.97
CA LEU A 41 -3.64 -0.38 3.56
C LEU A 41 -5.02 -0.94 3.22
N THR A 42 -5.65 -0.39 2.18
CA THR A 42 -6.99 -0.77 1.71
C THR A 42 -7.05 -0.81 0.18
N GLY A 43 -8.25 -1.05 -0.35
CA GLY A 43 -8.52 -0.99 -1.79
C GLY A 43 -8.40 -2.32 -2.54
N ALA A 44 -8.89 -2.33 -3.77
CA ALA A 44 -8.83 -3.50 -4.63
C ALA A 44 -7.42 -3.66 -5.21
N ALA A 45 -6.62 -4.57 -4.64
CA ALA A 45 -5.29 -4.87 -5.14
C ALA A 45 -4.94 -6.35 -4.95
N PRO A 46 -4.02 -6.89 -5.76
CA PRO A 46 -3.54 -8.26 -5.57
C PRO A 46 -2.90 -8.45 -4.20
N VAL A 47 -3.08 -9.64 -3.61
CA VAL A 47 -2.51 -10.00 -2.29
C VAL A 47 -0.99 -9.78 -2.25
N TRP A 48 -0.28 -10.06 -3.35
CA TRP A 48 1.18 -9.87 -3.40
C TRP A 48 1.58 -8.40 -3.21
N LEU A 49 0.78 -7.44 -3.69
CA LEU A 49 1.10 -6.02 -3.56
C LEU A 49 0.94 -5.56 -2.12
N TYR A 50 -0.13 -6.00 -1.45
CA TYR A 50 -0.33 -5.80 -0.02
C TYR A 50 0.88 -6.28 0.79
N LEU A 51 1.36 -7.49 0.54
CA LEU A 51 2.49 -8.07 1.27
C LEU A 51 3.80 -7.29 1.04
N LYS A 52 4.08 -6.90 -0.22
CA LYS A 52 5.29 -6.15 -0.54
C LYS A 52 5.26 -4.74 0.05
N VAL A 53 4.12 -4.05 -0.02
CA VAL A 53 3.97 -2.71 0.60
C VAL A 53 4.06 -2.81 2.12
N ALA A 54 3.38 -3.77 2.73
CA ALA A 54 3.45 -3.99 4.18
C ALA A 54 4.89 -4.21 4.66
N HIS A 55 5.64 -5.08 3.97
CA HIS A 55 7.05 -5.30 4.27
C HIS A 55 7.89 -4.03 4.08
N ALA A 56 7.65 -3.26 3.01
CA ALA A 56 8.38 -2.04 2.73
C ALA A 56 8.11 -0.90 3.73
N LEU A 57 6.96 -0.92 4.41
CA LEU A 57 6.60 0.02 5.47
C LEU A 57 6.97 -0.49 6.87
N HIS A 58 7.46 -1.73 7.00
CA HIS A 58 7.93 -2.27 8.26
C HIS A 58 9.10 -1.42 8.79
N GLY A 59 8.98 -0.94 10.02
CA GLY A 59 9.95 -0.02 10.63
C GLY A 59 9.82 1.45 10.21
N LYS A 60 8.93 1.77 9.27
CA LYS A 60 8.61 3.16 8.87
C LYS A 60 7.28 3.62 9.46
N ALA A 61 6.26 2.75 9.41
CA ALA A 61 4.99 2.97 10.10
C ALA A 61 5.11 2.56 11.57
N LYS A 62 4.49 3.32 12.47
CA LYS A 62 4.35 2.98 13.89
C LYS A 62 3.43 1.77 14.09
N LYS A 63 2.40 1.68 13.25
CA LYS A 63 1.43 0.57 13.23
C LYS A 63 0.93 0.38 11.82
N LEU A 64 0.77 -0.86 11.39
CA LEU A 64 0.24 -1.21 10.08
C LEU A 64 -1.04 -2.03 10.23
N ILE A 65 -2.09 -1.64 9.52
CA ILE A 65 -3.39 -2.30 9.48
C ILE A 65 -3.70 -2.65 8.02
N LEU A 66 -4.21 -3.86 7.78
CA LEU A 66 -4.55 -4.36 6.46
C LEU A 66 -6.06 -4.59 6.41
N THR A 67 -6.76 -3.87 5.54
CA THR A 67 -8.19 -4.07 5.30
C THR A 67 -8.41 -4.44 3.84
N ALA A 68 -8.49 -5.74 3.55
CA ALA A 68 -8.93 -6.17 2.24
C ALA A 68 -10.42 -5.89 2.13
N HIS A 69 -10.82 -4.94 1.28
CA HIS A 69 -12.22 -4.75 0.94
C HIS A 69 -12.71 -6.02 0.25
N ARG A 70 -13.42 -6.86 1.00
CA ARG A 70 -14.00 -8.10 0.51
C ARG A 70 -15.17 -7.70 -0.36
N PHE A 71 -15.02 -7.85 -1.68
CA PHE A 71 -16.09 -7.63 -2.64
C PHE A 71 -17.37 -8.32 -2.14
N ARG A 72 -18.42 -7.53 -1.93
CA ARG A 72 -19.80 -8.01 -1.93
C ARG A 72 -20.31 -7.92 -3.36
#